data_AF-A0A6A3FB36-F1
#
_entry.id   AF-A0A6A3FB36-F1
#
_cell.length_a   1.000
_cell.length_b   1.000
_cell.length_c   1.000
_cell.angle_alpha   90.00
_cell.angle_beta   90.00
_cell.angle_gamma   90.00
#
_symmetry.space_group_name_H-M   'P 1'
#
loop_
_entity.id
_entity.type
_entity.pdbx_description
1 polymer ?
#
loop_
_entity_poly.entity_id
_entity_poly.type
_entity_poly.pdbx_seq_one_letter_code
_entity_poly.pdbx_strand_id
1 'polypeptide(L)'
;MAENEAPIEMGKVKPSKSTTSANRYIISGRKRSSVYCMDSEESPSRTISRVNQETLDEEGGAKLFTAKRMLVVVWMCVGLVPLLLQARSYLKFVTPHKILQELVVPAAATKHTADMETLCPMEGLVIAGAWWNVGVTHYYELEQGRVCHFVVPQYNIHGNYMLGTELIAPSETSPASCSENSYFLEYYFYHGSIGYYAFYEEAIGTLCANDNIGYVLVQGLGTYDSNGANLAQDFGDTTYRRSYWYGLFGSAWILYRSILLRRSYISCKRYGLRCDRLQEPMRFKDSVVFVQESMRLSAHGARNYHRAALVYLLVEGLMSDLFMLIAQDGVFAKVQYISLGYNLSGCYRCCLRWWRL
;
A
#
# COMPACT_ATOMS: atom_id res chain seq x y z
N MET A 1 60.11 50.08 -4.63
CA MET A 1 60.16 49.25 -3.42
C MET A 1 59.14 48.14 -3.64
N ALA A 2 59.53 46.94 -4.07
CA ALA A 2 60.20 45.92 -3.25
C ALA A 2 59.30 45.54 -2.06
N GLU A 3 58.99 44.29 -1.75
CA GLU A 3 59.45 42.98 -2.20
C GLU A 3 58.50 41.92 -1.60
N ASN A 4 58.62 40.70 -2.08
CA ASN A 4 57.98 39.48 -1.59
C ASN A 4 58.10 39.27 -0.07
N GLU A 5 57.17 38.51 0.53
CA GLU A 5 57.57 37.33 1.31
C GLU A 5 56.44 36.31 1.55
N ALA A 6 56.86 35.05 1.50
CA ALA A 6 56.09 33.81 1.57
C ALA A 6 55.67 33.45 3.02
N PRO A 7 54.79 32.44 3.22
CA PRO A 7 54.38 32.00 4.55
C PRO A 7 55.33 30.91 5.10
N ILE A 8 55.70 30.99 6.39
CA ILE A 8 56.43 29.91 7.09
C ILE A 8 55.82 29.62 8.47
N GLU A 9 55.51 28.33 8.64
CA GLU A 9 55.30 27.46 9.80
C GLU A 9 55.27 28.04 11.23
N MET A 10 54.30 27.53 12.02
CA MET A 10 54.55 27.16 13.41
C MET A 10 53.85 25.83 13.81
N GLY A 11 54.67 24.85 14.22
CA GLY A 11 54.46 24.16 15.50
C GLY A 11 53.74 22.80 15.50
N LYS A 12 54.50 21.70 15.43
CA LYS A 12 54.09 20.40 16.00
C LYS A 12 54.00 20.51 17.53
N VAL A 13 52.84 20.18 18.09
CA VAL A 13 52.70 19.80 19.51
C VAL A 13 51.84 18.52 19.59
N LYS A 14 52.48 17.40 19.95
CA LYS A 14 51.86 16.30 20.73
C LYS A 14 52.29 16.56 22.19
N PRO A 15 51.58 16.15 23.28
CA PRO A 15 50.82 14.90 23.42
C PRO A 15 49.58 14.98 24.36
N SER A 16 48.84 13.88 24.54
CA SER A 16 48.59 13.26 25.86
C SER A 16 47.57 12.12 25.74
N LYS A 17 48.06 10.90 26.00
CA LYS A 17 47.25 9.75 26.40
C LYS A 17 47.04 9.87 27.91
N SER A 18 45.80 9.67 28.38
CA SER A 18 45.52 9.41 29.79
C SER A 18 45.26 7.91 29.97
N THR A 19 46.27 7.23 30.52
CA THR A 19 46.16 6.02 31.34
C THR A 19 45.82 6.54 32.75
N THR A 20 44.95 5.99 33.60
CA THR A 20 45.04 4.68 34.28
C THR A 20 43.90 4.63 35.32
N SER A 21 43.34 3.46 35.61
CA SER A 21 43.16 2.98 36.99
C SER A 21 42.55 1.58 36.98
N ALA A 22 43.33 0.61 37.43
CA ALA A 22 42.93 -0.75 37.66
C ALA A 22 42.30 -0.89 39.06
N ASN A 23 41.29 -1.74 39.19
CA ASN A 23 41.20 -2.59 40.38
C ASN A 23 40.45 -3.91 40.09
N ARG A 24 41.08 -5.01 40.49
CA ARG A 24 40.53 -6.38 40.54
C ARG A 24 39.60 -6.53 41.74
N TYR A 25 38.53 -7.33 41.61
CA TYR A 25 38.18 -8.52 42.42
C TYR A 25 36.67 -8.88 42.29
N ILE A 26 36.40 -9.97 41.55
CA ILE A 26 35.68 -11.21 41.92
C ILE A 26 34.38 -11.18 42.79
N ILE A 27 33.38 -11.94 42.31
CA ILE A 27 32.26 -12.68 42.96
C ILE A 27 30.84 -12.04 43.13
N SER A 28 29.87 -12.77 42.53
CA SER A 28 28.48 -13.05 42.94
C SER A 28 27.43 -11.94 43.01
N GLY A 29 26.21 -12.29 42.59
CA GLY A 29 25.01 -11.68 43.15
C GLY A 29 23.93 -11.30 42.14
N ARG A 30 23.10 -12.29 41.80
CA ARG A 30 21.79 -12.19 41.14
C ARG A 30 20.96 -11.03 41.74
N LYS A 31 20.78 -9.92 41.01
CA LYS A 31 19.84 -8.85 41.40
C LYS A 31 18.46 -9.10 40.79
N ARG A 32 17.54 -9.60 41.63
CA ARG A 32 16.08 -9.38 41.53
C ARG A 32 15.80 -8.01 42.15
N SER A 33 14.95 -7.18 41.53
CA SER A 33 14.40 -5.97 42.16
C SER A 33 12.87 -6.01 42.17
N SER A 34 12.35 -5.96 43.40
CA SER A 34 11.11 -5.35 43.95
C SER A 34 9.77 -5.66 43.27
N VAL A 35 8.87 -6.46 43.85
CA VAL A 35 8.06 -6.23 45.09
C VAL A 35 7.04 -5.09 44.91
N TYR A 36 5.79 -5.50 44.71
CA TYR A 36 4.61 -4.93 45.37
C TYR A 36 3.72 -6.12 45.78
N CYS A 37 3.75 -6.46 47.07
CA CYS A 37 2.75 -7.29 47.74
C CYS A 37 1.92 -6.35 48.62
N MET A 38 0.59 -6.42 48.53
CA MET A 38 -0.27 -6.10 49.66
C MET A 38 -0.94 -7.40 50.07
N ASP A 39 -0.65 -7.84 51.29
CA ASP A 39 -1.43 -8.83 52.01
C ASP A 39 -2.62 -8.13 52.65
N SER A 40 -3.79 -8.74 52.55
CA SER A 40 -4.88 -8.56 53.50
C SER A 40 -5.68 -9.86 53.55
N GLU A 41 -5.41 -10.66 54.58
CA GLU A 41 -6.25 -11.77 55.01
C GLU A 41 -7.54 -11.23 55.63
N GLU A 42 -8.69 -11.74 55.20
CA GLU A 42 -9.79 -12.08 56.10
C GLU A 42 -10.81 -12.99 55.38
N SER A 43 -11.15 -14.09 56.03
CA SER A 43 -12.28 -14.99 55.73
C SER A 43 -12.91 -15.36 57.09
N PRO A 44 -14.13 -15.96 57.23
CA PRO A 44 -14.83 -16.79 56.23
C PRO A 44 -16.38 -16.73 56.22
N SER A 45 -16.99 -17.43 55.23
CA SER A 45 -18.13 -18.37 55.35
C SER A 45 -19.34 -18.15 54.43
N ARG A 46 -19.75 -19.26 53.79
CA ARG A 46 -21.07 -19.58 53.19
C ARG A 46 -21.48 -18.84 51.90
N THR A 47 -21.27 -19.51 50.76
CA THR A 47 -22.33 -19.96 49.82
C THR A 47 -21.67 -20.85 48.76
N ILE A 48 -21.33 -22.09 49.15
CA ILE A 48 -20.96 -23.16 48.22
C ILE A 48 -22.28 -23.69 47.68
N SER A 49 -22.54 -23.54 46.38
CA SER A 49 -23.38 -24.44 45.56
C SER A 49 -23.73 -23.89 44.17
N ARG A 50 -23.48 -22.61 43.85
CA ARG A 50 -23.86 -22.03 42.54
C ARG A 50 -22.68 -21.65 41.63
N VAL A 51 -21.44 -21.76 42.11
CA VAL A 51 -20.22 -21.30 41.41
C VAL A 51 -19.62 -22.36 40.47
N ASN A 52 -19.97 -23.63 40.61
CA ASN A 52 -19.28 -24.70 39.86
C ASN A 52 -19.68 -24.82 38.39
N GLN A 53 -20.75 -24.16 37.93
CA GLN A 53 -21.19 -24.25 36.53
C GLN A 53 -20.55 -23.14 35.66
N GLU A 54 -20.36 -21.94 36.19
CA GLU A 54 -19.75 -20.82 35.44
C GLU A 54 -18.22 -20.96 35.30
N THR A 55 -17.54 -21.59 36.26
CA THR A 55 -16.09 -21.79 36.21
C THR A 55 -15.64 -22.87 35.21
N LEU A 56 -16.53 -23.78 34.81
CA LEU A 56 -16.20 -24.83 33.83
C LEU A 56 -16.30 -24.33 32.38
N ASP A 57 -17.18 -23.37 32.11
CA ASP A 57 -17.28 -22.72 30.80
C ASP A 57 -16.18 -21.67 30.59
N GLU A 58 -15.76 -20.96 31.65
CA GLU A 58 -14.58 -20.08 31.62
C GLU A 58 -13.26 -20.87 31.50
N GLU A 59 -13.10 -22.02 32.16
CA GLU A 59 -11.90 -22.85 31.99
C GLU A 59 -11.81 -23.47 30.59
N GLY A 60 -12.94 -23.84 29.98
CA GLY A 60 -13.00 -24.35 28.61
C GLY A 60 -12.63 -23.27 27.59
N GLY A 61 -13.11 -22.04 27.78
CA GLY A 61 -12.77 -20.87 26.95
C GLY A 61 -11.33 -20.37 27.14
N ALA A 62 -10.82 -20.37 28.37
CA ALA A 62 -9.46 -19.96 28.70
C ALA A 62 -8.40 -20.99 28.24
N LYS A 63 -8.70 -22.30 28.26
CA LYS A 63 -7.84 -23.35 27.68
C LYS A 63 -7.73 -23.24 26.15
N LEU A 64 -8.71 -22.63 25.48
CA LEU A 64 -8.69 -22.41 24.04
C LEU A 64 -7.72 -21.30 23.61
N PHE A 65 -7.52 -20.29 24.45
CA PHE A 65 -6.66 -19.12 24.20
C PHE A 65 -5.33 -19.16 24.99
N THR A 66 -4.48 -20.13 24.67
CA THR A 66 -3.06 -20.06 25.06
C THR A 66 -2.38 -18.84 24.43
N ALA A 67 -1.39 -18.24 25.12
CA ALA A 67 -0.69 -17.05 24.63
C ALA A 67 -0.08 -17.29 23.25
N LYS A 68 0.43 -18.51 23.02
CA LYS A 68 0.87 -18.96 21.69
C LYS A 68 -0.24 -18.91 20.64
N ARG A 69 -1.42 -19.45 20.92
CA ARG A 69 -2.54 -19.46 19.95
C ARG A 69 -2.99 -18.04 19.65
N MET A 70 -3.11 -17.20 20.68
CA MET A 70 -3.50 -15.80 20.50
C MET A 70 -2.50 -15.03 19.64
N LEU A 71 -1.20 -15.16 19.91
CA LEU A 71 -0.16 -14.53 19.10
C LEU A 71 -0.15 -15.00 17.65
N VAL A 72 -0.38 -16.29 17.40
CA VAL A 72 -0.46 -16.84 16.04
C VAL A 72 -1.69 -16.32 15.32
N VAL A 73 -2.86 -16.27 15.96
CA VAL A 73 -4.08 -15.69 15.38
C VAL A 73 -3.88 -14.22 15.03
N VAL A 74 -3.33 -13.43 15.96
CA VAL A 74 -3.03 -12.02 15.71
C VAL A 74 -2.01 -11.86 14.58
N TRP A 75 -0.97 -12.70 14.51
CA TRP A 75 0.00 -12.70 13.40
C TRP A 75 -0.65 -13.06 12.05
N MET A 76 -1.59 -14.00 12.03
CA MET A 76 -2.35 -14.33 10.83
C MET A 76 -3.16 -13.12 10.34
N CYS A 77 -3.92 -12.49 11.24
CA CYS A 77 -4.79 -11.36 10.91
C CYS A 77 -4.03 -10.10 10.51
N VAL A 78 -2.96 -9.76 11.23
CA VAL A 78 -2.21 -8.49 11.05
C VAL A 78 -1.08 -8.64 10.02
N GLY A 79 -0.60 -9.85 9.77
CA GLY A 79 0.54 -10.10 8.92
C GLY A 79 0.22 -10.91 7.67
N LEU A 80 -0.28 -12.14 7.83
CA LEU A 80 -0.48 -13.05 6.70
C LEU A 80 -1.63 -12.62 5.78
N VAL A 81 -2.77 -12.23 6.34
CA VAL A 81 -3.93 -11.80 5.54
C VAL A 81 -3.58 -10.58 4.67
N PRO A 82 -2.97 -9.50 5.21
CA PRO A 82 -2.50 -8.39 4.39
C PRO A 82 -1.51 -8.82 3.31
N LEU A 83 -0.55 -9.71 3.61
CA LEU A 83 0.40 -10.20 2.62
C LEU A 83 -0.28 -10.95 1.48
N LEU A 84 -1.30 -11.77 1.77
CA LEU A 84 -2.06 -12.49 0.75
C LEU A 84 -2.88 -11.55 -0.13
N LEU A 85 -3.50 -10.52 0.47
CA LEU A 85 -4.22 -9.49 -0.28
C LEU A 85 -3.28 -8.67 -1.16
N GLN A 86 -2.10 -8.33 -0.66
CA GLN A 86 -1.06 -7.64 -1.41
C GLN A 86 -0.54 -8.52 -2.56
N ALA A 87 -0.30 -9.81 -2.32
CA ALA A 87 0.12 -10.75 -3.36
C ALA A 87 -0.95 -10.93 -4.44
N ARG A 88 -2.23 -11.00 -4.07
CA ARG A 88 -3.34 -11.03 -5.02
C ARG A 88 -3.38 -9.77 -5.88
N SER A 89 -3.21 -8.60 -5.26
CA SER A 89 -3.20 -7.30 -5.94
C SER A 89 -2.02 -7.20 -6.91
N TYR A 90 -0.83 -7.58 -6.45
CA TYR A 90 0.37 -7.67 -7.28
C TYR A 90 0.17 -8.61 -8.49
N LEU A 91 -0.44 -9.78 -8.28
CA LEU A 91 -0.73 -10.72 -9.37
C LEU A 91 -1.68 -10.12 -10.41
N LYS A 92 -2.67 -9.33 -10.01
CA LYS A 92 -3.53 -8.61 -10.97
C LYS A 92 -2.72 -7.65 -11.84
N PHE A 93 -1.87 -6.83 -11.23
CA PHE A 93 -1.10 -5.82 -11.95
C PHE A 93 0.03 -6.37 -12.81
N VAL A 94 0.65 -7.49 -12.42
CA VAL A 94 1.73 -8.12 -13.19
C VAL A 94 1.20 -9.00 -14.33
N THR A 95 -0.08 -9.38 -14.27
CA THR A 95 -0.70 -10.16 -15.33
C THR A 95 -0.74 -9.32 -16.60
N PRO A 96 -0.29 -9.86 -17.75
CA PRO A 96 -0.33 -9.11 -19.00
C PRO A 96 -1.78 -8.72 -19.34
N HIS A 97 -1.97 -7.46 -19.68
CA HIS A 97 -3.27 -6.92 -20.10
C HIS A 97 -3.24 -6.58 -21.59
N LYS A 98 -4.43 -6.41 -22.16
CA LYS A 98 -4.62 -6.03 -23.55
C LYS A 98 -5.66 -4.92 -23.60
N ILE A 99 -5.37 -3.88 -24.36
CA ILE A 99 -6.28 -2.76 -24.60
C ILE A 99 -7.37 -3.23 -25.57
N LEU A 100 -8.64 -2.88 -25.30
CA LEU A 100 -9.70 -3.14 -26.25
C LEU A 100 -9.41 -2.48 -27.61
N GLN A 101 -9.68 -3.22 -28.68
CA GLN A 101 -9.30 -2.83 -30.04
C GLN A 101 -9.96 -1.52 -30.48
N GLU A 102 -11.17 -1.25 -30.01
CA GLU A 102 -11.96 -0.05 -30.32
C GLU A 102 -11.34 1.22 -29.72
N LEU A 103 -10.51 1.09 -28.68
CA LEU A 103 -9.84 2.19 -28.01
C LEU A 103 -8.41 2.45 -28.54
N VAL A 104 -7.88 1.53 -29.35
CA VAL A 104 -6.52 1.64 -29.91
C VAL A 104 -6.55 2.53 -31.15
N VAL A 105 -5.68 3.54 -31.17
CA VAL A 105 -5.58 4.48 -32.27
C VAL A 105 -4.49 4.03 -33.25
N PRO A 106 -4.77 3.85 -34.54
CA PRO A 106 -3.75 3.56 -35.53
C PRO A 106 -2.74 4.70 -35.64
N ALA A 107 -1.44 4.39 -35.77
CA ALA A 107 -0.38 5.40 -35.85
C ALA A 107 -0.49 6.37 -37.04
N ALA A 108 -1.27 6.02 -38.08
CA ALA A 108 -1.53 6.87 -39.23
C ALA A 108 -2.76 7.80 -39.05
N ALA A 109 -3.48 7.69 -37.93
CA ALA A 109 -4.68 8.48 -37.69
C ALA A 109 -4.35 9.97 -37.54
N THR A 110 -5.20 10.82 -38.10
CA THR A 110 -5.03 12.27 -38.02
C THR A 110 -5.59 12.79 -36.71
N LYS A 111 -4.82 13.64 -36.03
CA LYS A 111 -5.23 14.29 -34.79
C LYS A 111 -6.14 15.47 -35.08
N HIS A 112 -7.34 15.49 -34.51
CA HIS A 112 -8.29 16.59 -34.61
C HIS A 112 -8.49 17.30 -33.27
N THR A 113 -8.68 18.62 -33.31
CA THR A 113 -8.83 19.48 -32.11
C THR A 113 -9.98 20.49 -32.23
N ALA A 114 -10.78 20.43 -33.30
CA ALA A 114 -11.92 21.31 -33.52
C ALA A 114 -13.15 20.82 -32.73
N ASP A 115 -14.01 21.75 -32.29
CA ASP A 115 -15.34 21.47 -31.73
C ASP A 115 -15.41 20.41 -30.61
N MET A 116 -14.35 20.29 -29.80
CA MET A 116 -14.19 19.23 -28.79
C MET A 116 -15.33 19.18 -27.77
N GLU A 117 -15.87 20.33 -27.36
CA GLU A 117 -16.97 20.41 -26.39
C GLU A 117 -18.23 19.69 -26.89
N THR A 118 -18.45 19.65 -28.20
CA THR A 118 -19.62 19.01 -28.80
C THR A 118 -19.34 17.55 -29.18
N LEU A 119 -18.11 17.26 -29.65
CA LEU A 119 -17.74 15.95 -30.18
C LEU A 119 -17.24 14.98 -29.11
N CYS A 120 -16.70 15.51 -28.02
CA CYS A 120 -16.09 14.81 -26.91
C CYS A 120 -16.47 15.52 -25.59
N PRO A 121 -17.75 15.46 -25.16
CA PRO A 121 -18.29 16.32 -24.10
C PRO A 121 -17.90 15.92 -22.67
N MET A 122 -16.99 14.98 -22.45
CA MET A 122 -16.71 14.45 -21.11
C MET A 122 -15.90 15.44 -20.27
N GLU A 123 -16.46 15.89 -19.16
CA GLU A 123 -15.84 16.85 -18.23
C GLU A 123 -15.39 16.20 -16.92
N GLY A 124 -16.03 15.09 -16.54
CA GLY A 124 -15.76 14.39 -15.29
C GLY A 124 -15.90 12.88 -15.38
N LEU A 125 -15.22 12.19 -14.47
CA LEU A 125 -15.34 10.75 -14.27
C LEU A 125 -15.61 10.45 -12.80
N VAL A 126 -16.53 9.53 -12.55
CA VAL A 126 -16.78 8.99 -11.21
C VAL A 126 -16.40 7.51 -11.21
N ILE A 127 -15.35 7.20 -10.45
CA ILE A 127 -14.79 5.85 -10.29
C ILE A 127 -14.80 5.54 -8.80
N ALA A 128 -15.45 4.45 -8.40
CA ALA A 128 -15.55 4.04 -7.00
C ALA A 128 -16.02 5.13 -6.02
N GLY A 129 -16.96 5.97 -6.47
CA GLY A 129 -17.50 7.10 -5.70
C GLY A 129 -16.53 8.29 -5.55
N ALA A 130 -15.37 8.26 -6.19
CA ALA A 130 -14.44 9.38 -6.26
C ALA A 130 -14.61 10.15 -7.57
N TRP A 131 -14.60 11.48 -7.48
CA TRP A 131 -14.69 12.39 -8.62
C TRP A 131 -13.32 12.72 -9.20
N TRP A 132 -13.23 12.73 -10.53
CA TRP A 132 -12.02 13.05 -11.29
C TRP A 132 -12.31 14.11 -12.35
N ASN A 133 -11.45 15.11 -12.44
CA ASN A 133 -11.60 16.20 -13.41
C ASN A 133 -10.94 15.82 -14.74
N VAL A 134 -11.72 15.73 -15.79
CA VAL A 134 -11.25 15.32 -17.11
C VAL A 134 -10.99 16.53 -17.98
N GLY A 135 -9.84 16.53 -18.66
CA GLY A 135 -9.55 17.44 -19.76
C GLY A 135 -9.41 16.66 -21.06
N VAL A 136 -10.33 16.86 -22.00
CA VAL A 136 -10.20 16.34 -23.36
C VAL A 136 -9.25 17.22 -24.14
N THR A 137 -8.32 16.62 -24.89
CA THR A 137 -7.28 17.38 -25.60
C THR A 137 -7.35 17.27 -27.12
N HIS A 138 -7.82 16.14 -27.63
CA HIS A 138 -7.96 15.87 -29.06
C HIS A 138 -8.78 14.61 -29.29
N TYR A 139 -9.18 14.38 -30.53
CA TYR A 139 -9.86 13.15 -30.94
C TYR A 139 -9.33 12.64 -32.28
N TYR A 140 -9.67 11.38 -32.55
CA TYR A 140 -9.38 10.67 -33.78
C TYR A 140 -10.69 10.16 -34.36
N GLU A 141 -10.86 10.30 -35.67
CA GLU A 141 -11.97 9.68 -36.39
C GLU A 141 -11.47 8.38 -37.01
N LEU A 142 -12.07 7.26 -36.60
CA LEU A 142 -11.76 5.92 -37.06
C LEU A 142 -12.99 5.32 -37.75
N GLU A 143 -12.80 4.27 -38.55
CA GLU A 143 -13.91 3.58 -39.24
C GLU A 143 -14.95 3.02 -38.25
N GLN A 144 -14.53 2.68 -37.04
CA GLN A 144 -15.34 2.04 -36.00
C GLN A 144 -16.00 3.05 -35.05
N GLY A 145 -15.63 4.34 -35.15
CA GLY A 145 -16.15 5.38 -34.27
C GLY A 145 -15.13 6.47 -33.98
N ARG A 146 -15.51 7.39 -33.08
CA ARG A 146 -14.64 8.47 -32.62
C ARG A 146 -13.98 8.08 -31.30
N VAL A 147 -12.66 8.21 -31.25
CA VAL A 147 -11.87 7.99 -30.04
C VAL A 147 -11.34 9.34 -29.55
N CYS A 148 -11.71 9.72 -28.33
CA CYS A 148 -11.34 10.97 -27.71
C CYS A 148 -10.19 10.72 -26.72
N HIS A 149 -9.11 11.49 -26.82
CA HIS A 149 -8.00 11.44 -25.87
C HIS A 149 -8.25 12.42 -24.73
N PHE A 150 -8.12 11.90 -23.51
CA PHE A 150 -8.34 12.66 -22.28
C PHE A 150 -7.16 12.55 -21.33
N VAL A 151 -7.03 13.58 -20.50
CA VAL A 151 -6.04 13.65 -19.44
C VAL A 151 -6.70 14.01 -18.12
N VAL A 152 -6.14 13.51 -17.03
CA VAL A 152 -6.43 14.03 -15.69
C VAL A 152 -5.13 14.61 -15.14
N PRO A 153 -4.89 15.92 -15.32
CA PRO A 153 -3.60 16.53 -14.99
C PRO A 153 -3.22 16.39 -13.52
N GLN A 154 -4.22 16.36 -12.64
CA GLN A 154 -4.06 16.22 -11.19
C GLN A 154 -3.37 14.92 -10.77
N TYR A 155 -3.48 13.88 -11.60
CA TYR A 155 -3.02 12.52 -11.29
C TYR A 155 -2.08 11.95 -12.35
N ASN A 156 -1.61 12.76 -13.30
CA ASN A 156 -0.74 12.30 -14.39
C ASN A 156 -1.33 11.10 -15.14
N ILE A 157 -2.62 11.22 -15.50
CA ILE A 157 -3.36 10.20 -16.22
C ILE A 157 -3.49 10.60 -17.69
N HIS A 158 -3.28 9.63 -18.56
CA HIS A 158 -3.49 9.73 -20.00
C HIS A 158 -4.30 8.53 -20.48
N GLY A 159 -5.33 8.77 -21.26
CA GLY A 159 -6.21 7.71 -21.71
C GLY A 159 -7.00 8.08 -22.96
N ASN A 160 -7.68 7.08 -23.49
CA ASN A 160 -8.61 7.24 -24.59
C ASN A 160 -9.97 6.69 -24.17
N TYR A 161 -11.02 7.34 -24.65
CA TYR A 161 -12.38 6.86 -24.47
C TYR A 161 -13.16 6.89 -25.78
N MET A 162 -14.14 6.03 -25.86
CA MET A 162 -15.12 5.97 -26.94
C MET A 162 -16.52 6.23 -26.35
N LEU A 163 -17.32 6.99 -27.09
CA LEU A 163 -18.73 7.19 -26.79
C LEU A 163 -19.59 6.49 -27.84
N GLY A 164 -20.57 5.73 -27.36
CA GLY A 164 -21.64 5.22 -28.20
C GLY A 164 -22.58 6.33 -28.65
N THR A 165 -23.19 6.16 -29.83
CA THR A 165 -24.15 7.12 -30.39
C THR A 165 -25.60 6.83 -29.97
N GLU A 166 -25.86 5.62 -29.47
CA GLU A 166 -27.18 5.18 -29.05
C GLU A 166 -27.40 5.41 -27.55
N LEU A 167 -28.64 5.75 -27.18
CA LEU A 167 -29.06 5.86 -25.79
C LEU A 167 -29.18 4.46 -25.19
N ILE A 168 -28.58 4.27 -24.02
CA ILE A 168 -28.63 3.00 -23.28
C ILE A 168 -29.08 3.24 -21.85
N ALA A 169 -29.48 2.15 -21.17
CA ALA A 169 -29.80 2.20 -19.76
C ALA A 169 -28.57 2.66 -18.95
N PRO A 170 -28.76 3.49 -17.91
CA PRO A 170 -27.67 4.00 -17.08
C PRO A 170 -26.93 2.85 -16.37
N SER A 171 -25.63 3.03 -16.15
CA SER A 171 -24.83 2.16 -15.29
C SER A 171 -25.37 2.15 -13.85
N GLU A 172 -25.17 1.05 -13.11
CA GLU A 172 -25.57 0.91 -11.70
C GLU A 172 -25.01 2.01 -10.78
N THR A 173 -23.88 2.62 -11.16
CA THR A 173 -23.22 3.70 -10.42
C THR A 173 -23.77 5.10 -10.76
N SER A 174 -24.67 5.20 -11.75
CA SER A 174 -25.22 6.48 -12.20
C SER A 174 -26.35 6.96 -11.30
N PRO A 175 -26.51 8.28 -11.10
CA PRO A 175 -27.63 8.83 -10.36
C PRO A 175 -28.94 8.68 -11.15
N ALA A 176 -30.07 8.69 -10.44
CA ALA A 176 -31.41 8.54 -11.03
C ALA A 176 -31.74 9.64 -12.06
N SER A 177 -31.10 10.81 -11.99
CA SER A 177 -31.25 11.91 -12.94
C SER A 177 -30.73 11.59 -14.35
N CYS A 178 -29.97 10.51 -14.52
CA CYS A 178 -29.33 10.13 -15.77
C CYS A 178 -30.07 9.01 -16.51
N SER A 179 -31.23 8.56 -16.04
CA SER A 179 -31.90 7.37 -16.56
C SER A 179 -32.36 7.43 -18.02
N GLU A 180 -32.61 8.62 -18.54
CA GLU A 180 -33.15 8.81 -19.90
C GLU A 180 -32.12 9.37 -20.90
N ASN A 181 -30.98 9.89 -20.41
CA ASN A 181 -29.97 10.58 -21.22
C ASN A 181 -28.56 10.01 -20.93
N SER A 182 -28.42 8.69 -21.08
CA SER A 182 -27.16 7.97 -20.88
C SER A 182 -26.64 7.37 -22.18
N TYR A 183 -25.37 7.61 -22.48
CA TYR A 183 -24.67 7.03 -23.63
C TYR A 183 -23.65 6.00 -23.16
N PHE A 184 -23.40 4.99 -23.98
CA PHE A 184 -22.33 4.02 -23.69
C PHE A 184 -20.98 4.71 -23.62
N LEU A 185 -20.23 4.42 -22.56
CA LEU A 185 -18.89 4.93 -22.35
C LEU A 185 -17.96 3.77 -22.05
N GLU A 186 -16.88 3.69 -22.81
CA GLU A 186 -15.78 2.79 -22.54
C GLU A 186 -14.46 3.56 -22.65
N TYR A 187 -13.55 3.30 -21.71
CA TYR A 187 -12.24 3.93 -21.72
C TYR A 187 -11.16 3.01 -21.18
N TYR A 188 -9.93 3.34 -21.55
CA TYR A 188 -8.76 2.94 -20.78
C TYR A 188 -7.93 4.16 -20.44
N PHE A 189 -7.18 4.08 -19.34
CA PHE A 189 -6.13 5.03 -19.05
C PHE A 189 -4.91 4.36 -18.45
N TYR A 190 -3.81 5.09 -18.55
CA TYR A 190 -2.61 4.84 -17.78
C TYR A 190 -2.38 5.97 -16.78
N HIS A 191 -2.20 5.60 -15.52
CA HIS A 191 -1.78 6.50 -14.45
C HIS A 191 -0.28 6.36 -14.24
N GLY A 192 0.48 7.42 -14.56
CA GLY A 192 1.93 7.41 -14.37
C GLY A 192 2.29 7.22 -12.89
N SER A 193 3.22 6.32 -12.59
CA SER A 193 3.75 6.12 -11.23
C SER A 193 4.93 7.07 -10.95
N ILE A 194 5.51 6.99 -9.75
CA ILE A 194 6.79 7.65 -9.42
C ILE A 194 7.97 6.92 -10.12
N GLY A 195 7.79 5.63 -10.43
CA GLY A 195 8.76 4.82 -11.18
C GLY A 195 8.66 4.93 -12.70
N TYR A 196 9.33 4.03 -13.43
CA TYR A 196 9.33 3.97 -14.90
C TYR A 196 8.06 3.31 -15.52
N TYR A 197 7.06 2.96 -14.70
CA TYR A 197 5.86 2.27 -15.16
C TYR A 197 4.59 3.08 -14.86
N ALA A 198 3.50 2.70 -15.50
CA ALA A 198 2.17 3.24 -15.29
C ALA A 198 1.17 2.12 -14.96
N PHE A 199 0.17 2.46 -14.14
CA PHE A 199 -0.96 1.58 -13.86
C PHE A 199 -1.99 1.69 -14.96
N TYR A 200 -2.41 0.55 -15.49
CA TYR A 200 -3.49 0.45 -16.46
C TYR A 200 -4.82 0.23 -15.75
N GLU A 201 -5.82 0.97 -16.17
CA GLU A 201 -7.21 0.74 -15.83
C GLU A 201 -8.06 0.80 -17.10
N GLU A 202 -9.01 -0.10 -17.18
CA GLU A 202 -10.02 -0.14 -18.22
C GLU A 202 -11.38 -0.29 -17.57
N ALA A 203 -12.33 0.54 -17.99
CA ALA A 203 -13.64 0.63 -17.37
C ALA A 203 -14.72 0.82 -18.42
N ILE A 204 -15.90 0.29 -18.09
CA ILE A 204 -17.12 0.39 -18.89
C ILE A 204 -18.20 1.04 -18.03
N GLY A 205 -19.03 1.88 -18.64
CA GLY A 205 -20.21 2.41 -18.00
C GLY A 205 -20.99 3.32 -18.94
N THR A 206 -21.46 4.43 -18.39
CA THR A 206 -22.31 5.37 -19.11
C THR A 206 -21.90 6.82 -18.89
N LEU A 207 -21.88 7.60 -19.97
CA LEU A 207 -21.80 9.05 -19.90
C LEU A 207 -23.22 9.62 -19.77
N CYS A 208 -23.46 10.42 -18.75
CA CYS A 208 -24.70 11.16 -18.60
C CYS A 208 -24.60 12.51 -19.32
N ALA A 209 -25.49 12.75 -20.28
CA ALA A 209 -25.45 13.99 -21.07
C ALA A 209 -26.04 15.21 -20.36
N ASN A 210 -26.72 15.01 -19.22
CA ASN A 210 -27.26 16.11 -18.43
C ASN A 210 -26.16 16.86 -17.65
N ASP A 211 -25.10 16.15 -17.27
CA ASP A 211 -24.03 16.65 -16.41
C ASP A 211 -22.62 16.44 -17.00
N ASN A 212 -22.51 15.80 -18.18
CA ASN A 212 -21.26 15.51 -18.88
C ASN A 212 -20.28 14.62 -18.08
N ILE A 213 -20.81 13.79 -17.17
CA ILE A 213 -20.01 12.92 -16.29
C ILE A 213 -20.12 11.46 -16.71
N GLY A 214 -18.98 10.76 -16.75
CA GLY A 214 -18.92 9.33 -16.94
C GLY A 214 -19.00 8.57 -15.62
N TYR A 215 -20.00 7.69 -15.50
CA TYR A 215 -20.20 6.79 -14.36
C TYR A 215 -19.81 5.37 -14.79
N VAL A 216 -18.73 4.86 -14.22
CA VAL A 216 -18.08 3.64 -14.75
C VAL A 216 -17.78 2.61 -13.68
N LEU A 217 -17.60 1.38 -14.12
CA LEU A 217 -17.13 0.26 -13.33
C LEU A 217 -15.82 -0.27 -13.94
N VAL A 218 -14.81 -0.45 -13.10
CA VAL A 218 -13.52 -1.00 -13.51
C VAL A 218 -13.66 -2.46 -13.92
N GLN A 219 -13.21 -2.77 -15.14
CA GLN A 219 -13.25 -4.10 -15.74
C GLN A 219 -11.85 -4.71 -15.83
N GLY A 220 -10.85 -3.91 -16.21
CA GLY A 220 -9.48 -4.33 -16.47
C GLY A 220 -8.47 -3.58 -15.62
N LEU A 221 -7.41 -4.29 -15.19
CA LEU A 221 -6.27 -3.72 -14.47
C LEU A 221 -4.97 -4.33 -14.98
N GLY A 222 -3.90 -3.54 -14.97
CA GLY A 222 -2.60 -3.98 -15.44
C GLY A 222 -1.51 -2.96 -15.17
N THR A 223 -0.32 -3.18 -15.75
CA THR A 223 0.81 -2.24 -15.67
C THR A 223 1.63 -2.26 -16.94
N TYR A 224 2.25 -1.14 -17.30
CA TYR A 224 3.10 -1.04 -18.48
C TYR A 224 4.33 -0.16 -18.22
N ASP A 225 5.47 -0.53 -18.82
CA ASP A 225 6.74 0.20 -18.69
C ASP A 225 6.76 1.45 -19.58
N SER A 226 5.95 2.44 -19.22
CA SER A 226 5.94 3.77 -19.82
C SER A 226 5.54 4.81 -18.78
N ASN A 227 6.09 6.01 -18.88
CA ASN A 227 5.73 7.15 -18.02
C ASN A 227 6.07 8.48 -18.69
N GLY A 228 5.51 9.58 -18.18
CA GLY A 228 5.78 10.95 -18.63
C GLY A 228 5.43 11.17 -20.10
N ALA A 229 6.33 11.80 -20.86
CA ALA A 229 6.09 12.16 -22.25
C ALA A 229 5.79 10.96 -23.16
N ASN A 230 6.41 9.81 -22.89
CA ASN A 230 6.16 8.58 -23.66
C ASN A 230 4.74 8.06 -23.45
N LEU A 231 4.17 8.28 -22.26
CA LEU A 231 2.80 7.89 -21.96
C LEU A 231 1.78 8.79 -22.65
N ALA A 232 2.06 10.10 -22.71
CA ALA A 232 1.22 11.06 -23.42
C ALA A 232 1.18 10.85 -24.94
N GLN A 233 2.16 10.14 -25.50
CA GLN A 233 2.27 9.82 -26.93
C GLN A 233 1.96 8.35 -27.23
N ASP A 234 1.49 7.58 -26.25
CA ASP A 234 1.17 6.16 -26.44
C ASP A 234 -0.20 6.03 -27.11
N PHE A 235 -0.21 5.53 -28.34
CA PHE A 235 -1.41 5.27 -29.14
C PHE A 235 -2.11 3.96 -28.76
N GLY A 236 -1.52 3.17 -27.86
CA GLY A 236 -1.95 1.82 -27.60
C GLY A 236 -1.49 0.84 -28.69
N ASP A 237 -1.62 -0.45 -28.39
CA ASP A 237 -1.46 -1.51 -29.38
C ASP A 237 -2.37 -2.69 -29.02
N THR A 238 -2.56 -3.59 -29.98
CA THR A 238 -3.40 -4.78 -29.82
C THR A 238 -2.63 -5.96 -29.19
N THR A 239 -1.40 -5.76 -28.74
CA THR A 239 -0.55 -6.81 -28.19
C THR A 239 -0.72 -6.91 -26.67
N TYR A 240 -0.19 -7.99 -26.09
CA TYR A 240 -0.17 -8.12 -24.64
C TYR A 240 0.92 -7.22 -24.06
N ARG A 241 0.49 -6.32 -23.18
CA ARG A 241 1.34 -5.36 -22.48
C ARG A 241 1.54 -5.80 -21.04
N ARG A 242 2.74 -5.55 -20.50
CA ARG A 242 3.09 -5.81 -19.11
C ARG A 242 4.25 -4.94 -18.68
N SER A 243 4.38 -4.69 -17.38
CA SER A 243 5.55 -4.04 -16.80
C SER A 243 6.52 -5.07 -16.24
N TYR A 244 7.73 -5.12 -16.81
CA TYR A 244 8.83 -5.89 -16.24
C TYR A 244 9.41 -5.20 -15.00
N TRP A 245 9.40 -3.87 -14.98
CA TRP A 245 9.86 -3.09 -13.83
C TRP A 245 9.02 -3.39 -12.59
N TYR A 246 7.70 -3.28 -12.73
CA TYR A 246 6.74 -3.61 -11.68
C TYR A 246 6.88 -5.07 -11.24
N GLY A 247 7.01 -5.99 -12.20
CA GLY A 247 7.20 -7.41 -11.90
C GLY A 247 8.47 -7.67 -11.06
N LEU A 248 9.60 -7.05 -11.42
CA LEU A 248 10.86 -7.25 -10.70
C LEU A 248 10.84 -6.63 -9.30
N PHE A 249 10.45 -5.36 -9.18
CA PHE A 249 10.47 -4.66 -7.90
C PHE A 249 9.34 -5.11 -6.99
N GLY A 250 8.15 -5.37 -7.53
CA GLY A 250 7.02 -5.91 -6.79
C GLY A 250 7.30 -7.32 -6.26
N SER A 251 7.89 -8.21 -7.06
CA SER A 251 8.30 -9.54 -6.58
C SER A 251 9.37 -9.47 -5.50
N ALA A 252 10.39 -8.60 -5.66
CA ALA A 252 11.40 -8.36 -4.63
C ALA A 252 10.77 -7.86 -3.31
N TRP A 253 9.76 -7.00 -3.40
CA TRP A 253 9.03 -6.49 -2.24
C TRP A 253 8.21 -7.56 -1.52
N ILE A 254 7.43 -8.36 -2.26
CA ILE A 254 6.66 -9.47 -1.71
C ILE A 254 7.58 -10.51 -1.07
N LEU A 255 8.73 -10.82 -1.70
CA LEU A 255 9.73 -11.73 -1.15
C LEU A 255 10.31 -11.19 0.16
N TYR A 256 10.70 -9.91 0.18
CA TYR A 256 11.21 -9.27 1.39
C TYR A 256 10.19 -9.34 2.54
N ARG A 257 8.92 -9.00 2.27
CA ARG A 257 7.84 -9.09 3.27
C ARG A 257 7.57 -10.52 3.72
N SER A 258 7.64 -11.49 2.83
CA SER A 258 7.49 -12.91 3.17
C SER A 258 8.59 -13.38 4.13
N ILE A 259 9.85 -12.99 3.87
CA ILE A 259 10.98 -13.28 4.76
C ILE A 259 10.81 -12.60 6.12
N LEU A 260 10.38 -11.34 6.12
CA LEU A 260 10.09 -10.58 7.34
C LEU A 260 9.00 -11.26 8.18
N LEU A 261 7.90 -11.65 7.53
CA LEU A 261 6.75 -12.28 8.17
C LEU A 261 7.12 -13.65 8.76
N ARG A 262 7.95 -14.43 8.05
CA ARG A 262 8.51 -15.69 8.57
C ARG A 262 9.34 -15.49 9.84
N ARG A 263 10.19 -14.45 9.88
CA ARG A 263 10.99 -14.11 11.08
C ARG A 263 10.07 -13.71 12.24
N SER A 264 9.04 -12.91 11.97
CA SER A 264 8.03 -12.51 12.95
C SER A 264 7.30 -13.73 13.53
N TYR A 265 6.89 -14.67 12.68
CA TYR A 265 6.23 -15.91 13.11
C TYR A 265 7.08 -16.72 14.09
N ILE A 266 8.36 -16.89 13.80
CA ILE A 266 9.28 -17.62 14.68
C ILE A 266 9.40 -16.92 16.04
N SER A 267 9.48 -15.58 16.04
CA SER A 267 9.52 -14.77 17.27
C SER A 267 8.24 -14.93 18.09
N CYS A 268 7.07 -14.76 17.47
CA CYS A 268 5.76 -14.91 18.10
C CYS A 268 5.56 -16.31 18.68
N LYS A 269 5.94 -17.35 17.93
CA LYS A 269 5.86 -18.74 18.39
C LYS A 269 6.76 -18.99 19.61
N ARG A 270 8.01 -18.50 19.60
CA ARG A 270 8.95 -18.67 20.72
C ARG A 270 8.51 -17.89 21.96
N TYR A 271 8.03 -16.66 21.77
CA TYR A 271 7.55 -15.82 22.86
C TYR A 271 6.27 -16.39 23.49
N GLY A 272 5.30 -16.80 22.69
CA GLY A 272 4.08 -17.45 23.17
C GLY A 272 4.35 -18.73 23.95
N LEU A 273 5.25 -19.60 23.44
CA LEU A 273 5.68 -20.81 24.16
C LEU A 273 6.35 -20.51 25.51
N ARG A 274 7.01 -19.36 25.65
CA ARG A 274 7.64 -18.95 26.91
C ARG A 274 6.60 -18.43 27.90
N CYS A 275 5.63 -17.65 27.44
CA CYS A 275 4.52 -17.17 28.26
C CYS A 275 3.66 -18.34 28.75
N ASP A 276 3.36 -19.31 27.87
CA ASP A 276 2.61 -20.52 28.24
C ASP A 276 3.34 -21.33 29.33
N ARG A 277 4.68 -21.42 29.28
CA ARG A 277 5.48 -22.10 30.32
C ARG A 277 5.51 -21.36 31.66
N LEU A 278 5.45 -20.02 31.62
CA LEU A 278 5.44 -19.18 32.81
C LEU A 278 4.02 -18.98 33.37
N GLN A 279 3.00 -19.53 32.70
CA GLN A 279 1.59 -19.34 33.02
C GLN A 279 1.19 -17.85 33.11
N GLU A 280 1.87 -17.00 32.36
CA GLU A 280 1.54 -15.57 32.29
C GLU A 280 0.42 -15.37 31.27
N PRO A 281 -0.75 -14.85 31.69
CA PRO A 281 -1.84 -14.57 30.78
C PRO A 281 -1.44 -13.41 29.85
N MET A 282 -1.71 -13.57 28.56
CA MET A 282 -1.45 -12.52 27.58
C MET A 282 -2.75 -11.79 27.25
N ARG A 283 -2.75 -10.46 27.28
CA ARG A 283 -3.89 -9.65 26.86
C ARG A 283 -3.83 -9.43 25.35
N PHE A 284 -5.01 -9.37 24.70
CA PHE A 284 -5.10 -9.18 23.25
C PHE A 284 -4.35 -7.93 22.76
N LYS A 285 -4.47 -6.81 23.47
CA LYS A 285 -3.77 -5.55 23.16
C LYS A 285 -2.25 -5.74 23.13
N ASP A 286 -1.71 -6.46 24.11
CA ASP A 286 -0.27 -6.70 24.22
C ASP A 286 0.22 -7.63 23.10
N SER A 287 -0.60 -8.60 22.69
CA SER A 287 -0.30 -9.45 21.53
C SER A 287 -0.28 -8.68 20.22
N VAL A 288 -1.23 -7.76 20.01
CA VAL A 288 -1.24 -6.89 18.82
C VAL A 288 0.01 -6.02 18.78
N VAL A 289 0.35 -5.35 19.89
CA VAL A 289 1.56 -4.52 19.98
C VAL A 289 2.82 -5.34 19.76
N PHE A 290 2.92 -6.54 20.36
CA PHE A 290 4.07 -7.42 20.19
C PHE A 290 4.26 -7.85 18.73
N VAL A 291 3.19 -8.31 18.07
CA VAL A 291 3.22 -8.74 16.67
C VAL A 291 3.60 -7.57 15.74
N GLN A 292 3.02 -6.38 15.97
CA GLN A 292 3.37 -5.18 15.22
C GLN A 292 4.84 -4.81 15.39
N GLU A 293 5.35 -4.84 16.63
CA GLU A 293 6.74 -4.52 16.93
C GLU A 293 7.70 -5.56 16.35
N SER A 294 7.36 -6.85 16.37
CA SER A 294 8.19 -7.92 15.82
C SER A 294 8.31 -7.83 14.29
N MET A 295 7.30 -7.29 13.61
CA MET A 295 7.38 -6.97 12.18
C MET A 295 8.19 -5.69 11.93
N ARG A 296 8.18 -4.71 12.85
CA ARG A 296 8.90 -3.44 12.72
C ARG A 296 10.42 -3.55 12.95
N LEU A 297 10.85 -4.40 13.88
CA LEU A 297 12.25 -4.44 14.36
C LEU A 297 13.28 -4.93 13.33
N SER A 298 12.87 -5.37 12.15
CA SER A 298 13.74 -5.90 11.10
C SER A 298 14.62 -4.87 10.39
N ALA A 299 14.25 -3.58 10.46
CA ALA A 299 15.06 -2.49 9.91
C ALA A 299 16.15 -1.99 10.88
N HIS A 300 16.19 -2.50 12.12
CA HIS A 300 17.10 -2.03 13.15
C HIS A 300 18.52 -2.55 12.88
N GLY A 301 19.44 -1.64 12.50
CA GLY A 301 20.83 -1.96 12.17
C GLY A 301 21.15 -1.94 10.66
N ALA A 302 20.19 -1.63 9.79
CA ALA A 302 20.44 -1.47 8.36
C ALA A 302 21.25 -0.19 8.05
N ARG A 303 22.20 -0.30 7.10
CA ARG A 303 22.95 0.84 6.53
C ARG A 303 22.01 1.81 5.80
N ASN A 304 22.41 3.06 5.63
CA ASN A 304 21.58 4.12 5.01
C ASN A 304 21.06 3.73 3.60
N TYR A 305 21.90 3.12 2.76
CA TYR A 305 21.48 2.65 1.43
C TYR A 305 20.38 1.59 1.47
N HIS A 306 20.43 0.66 2.43
CA HIS A 306 19.40 -0.37 2.57
C HIS A 306 18.08 0.24 3.04
N ARG A 307 18.13 1.28 3.87
CA ARG A 307 16.93 2.02 4.28
C ARG A 307 16.31 2.77 3.11
N ALA A 308 17.13 3.42 2.28
CA ALA A 308 16.66 4.09 1.07
C ALA A 308 15.97 3.10 0.11
N ALA A 309 16.59 1.95 -0.15
CA ALA A 309 15.98 0.89 -0.97
C ALA A 309 14.65 0.37 -0.39
N LEU A 310 14.56 0.21 0.93
CA LEU A 310 13.31 -0.20 1.59
C LEU A 310 12.22 0.87 1.51
N VAL A 311 12.57 2.15 1.60
CA VAL A 311 11.62 3.25 1.41
C VAL A 311 11.10 3.26 -0.02
N TYR A 312 11.98 3.09 -1.01
CA TYR A 312 11.55 2.98 -2.41
C TYR A 312 10.58 1.81 -2.62
N LEU A 313 10.93 0.60 -2.19
CA LEU A 313 10.04 -0.57 -2.29
C LEU A 313 8.72 -0.38 -1.53
N LEU A 314 8.74 0.36 -0.42
CA LEU A 314 7.55 0.70 0.35
C LEU A 314 6.64 1.67 -0.40
N VAL A 315 7.20 2.71 -1.02
CA VAL A 315 6.45 3.66 -1.84
C VAL A 315 5.81 2.93 -3.03
N GLU A 316 6.58 2.10 -3.74
CA GLU A 316 6.08 1.30 -4.85
C GLU A 316 4.93 0.35 -4.45
N GLY A 317 5.09 -0.35 -3.33
CA GLY A 317 4.04 -1.21 -2.78
C GLY A 317 2.81 -0.44 -2.32
N LEU A 318 2.99 0.76 -1.75
CA LEU A 318 1.90 1.61 -1.28
C LEU A 318 1.09 2.18 -2.45
N MET A 319 1.74 2.58 -3.54
CA MET A 319 1.06 3.07 -4.73
C MET A 319 0.15 2.00 -5.35
N SER A 320 0.61 0.75 -5.41
CA SER A 320 -0.20 -0.37 -5.91
C SER A 320 -1.45 -0.63 -5.04
N ASP A 321 -1.26 -0.62 -3.72
CA ASP A 321 -2.35 -0.85 -2.78
C ASP A 321 -3.35 0.33 -2.80
N LEU A 322 -2.87 1.56 -2.97
CA LEU A 322 -3.71 2.75 -3.12
C LEU A 322 -4.49 2.74 -4.44
N PHE A 323 -3.86 2.33 -5.55
CA PHE A 323 -4.53 2.26 -6.84
C PHE A 323 -5.66 1.23 -6.82
N MET A 324 -5.43 0.05 -6.22
CA MET A 324 -6.49 -0.96 -6.04
C MET A 324 -7.67 -0.47 -5.20
N LEU A 325 -7.40 0.37 -4.19
CA LEU A 325 -8.45 0.92 -3.35
C LEU A 325 -9.36 1.87 -4.10
N ILE A 326 -8.82 2.56 -5.09
CA ILE A 326 -9.53 3.54 -5.88
C ILE A 326 -10.20 2.88 -7.10
N ALA A 327 -9.61 1.78 -7.61
CA ALA A 327 -10.13 1.05 -8.75
C ALA A 327 -11.16 -0.05 -8.39
N GLN A 328 -11.41 -0.33 -7.11
CA GLN A 328 -12.35 -1.38 -6.70
C GLN A 328 -13.35 -0.89 -5.66
N ASP A 329 -14.64 -1.05 -5.97
CA ASP A 329 -15.71 -0.92 -4.99
C ASP A 329 -15.92 -2.22 -4.19
N GLY A 330 -16.17 -2.08 -2.88
CA GLY A 330 -16.73 -3.16 -2.05
C GLY A 330 -15.99 -3.47 -0.74
N VAL A 331 -16.35 -4.60 -0.13
CA VAL A 331 -15.83 -5.03 1.20
C VAL A 331 -14.31 -5.29 1.16
N PHE A 332 -13.78 -5.74 0.03
CA PHE A 332 -12.35 -5.96 -0.14
C PHE A 332 -11.54 -4.66 -0.15
N ALA A 333 -12.10 -3.56 -0.68
CA ALA A 333 -11.49 -2.24 -0.60
C ALA A 333 -11.40 -1.76 0.86
N LYS A 334 -12.45 -1.98 1.67
CA LYS A 334 -12.41 -1.67 3.12
C LYS A 334 -11.29 -2.43 3.87
N VAL A 335 -11.00 -3.67 3.47
CA VAL A 335 -9.90 -4.47 4.06
C VAL A 335 -8.53 -4.03 3.54
N GLN A 336 -8.42 -3.66 2.26
CA GLN A 336 -7.20 -3.06 1.70
C GLN A 336 -6.87 -1.71 2.37
N TYR A 337 -7.86 -0.93 2.83
CA TYR A 337 -7.65 0.33 3.53
C TYR A 337 -6.95 0.12 4.88
N ILE A 338 -7.32 -0.97 5.57
CA ILE A 338 -6.64 -1.40 6.80
C ILE A 338 -5.18 -1.79 6.50
N SER A 339 -4.92 -2.48 5.38
CA SER A 339 -3.57 -2.83 4.90
C SER A 339 -2.72 -1.59 4.53
N LEU A 340 -3.33 -0.58 3.91
CA LEU A 340 -2.68 0.70 3.57
C LEU A 340 -2.23 1.44 4.83
N GLY A 341 -3.06 1.47 5.87
CA GLY A 341 -2.71 2.02 7.18
C GLY A 341 -1.47 1.34 7.79
N TYR A 342 -1.30 0.03 7.58
CA TYR A 342 -0.10 -0.70 8.00
C TYR A 342 1.15 -0.28 7.22
N ASN A 343 1.06 -0.14 5.89
CA ASN A 343 2.17 0.33 5.06
C ASN A 343 2.60 1.76 5.43
N LEU A 344 1.63 2.66 5.65
CA LEU A 344 1.86 4.04 6.07
C LEU A 344 2.49 4.14 7.47
N SER A 345 2.09 3.30 8.42
CA SER A 345 2.70 3.28 9.76
C SER A 345 4.21 2.93 9.72
N GLY A 346 4.63 2.15 8.72
CA GLY A 346 6.04 1.90 8.40
C GLY A 346 6.78 3.13 7.86
N CYS A 347 6.14 3.92 6.99
CA CYS A 347 6.67 5.18 6.46
C CYS A 347 6.92 6.21 7.57
N TYR A 348 5.92 6.48 8.42
CA TYR A 348 6.01 7.52 9.45
C TYR A 348 7.20 7.30 10.41
N ARG A 349 7.55 6.05 10.75
CA ARG A 349 8.70 5.77 11.63
C ARG A 349 10.05 5.64 10.91
N CYS A 350 10.08 5.26 9.63
CA CYS A 350 11.31 5.35 8.83
C CYS A 350 11.73 6.82 8.65
N CYS A 351 10.77 7.71 8.38
CA CYS A 351 11.02 9.15 8.23
C CYS A 351 11.30 9.87 9.56
N LEU A 352 10.62 9.53 10.68
CA LEU A 352 10.86 10.19 11.97
C LEU A 352 12.29 10.01 12.52
N ARG A 353 13.01 8.97 12.08
CA ARG A 353 14.41 8.75 12.48
C ARG A 353 15.42 9.38 11.51
N TRP A 354 14.97 9.79 10.32
CA TRP A 354 15.76 10.60 9.39
C TRP A 354 15.78 12.07 9.81
N TRP A 355 14.72 12.58 10.42
CA TRP A 355 14.65 13.98 10.88
C TRP A 355 15.36 14.25 12.22
N ARG A 356 15.98 13.23 12.84
CA ARG A 356 16.82 13.34 14.06
C ARG A 356 18.31 13.09 13.80
N LEU A 357 18.71 13.00 12.53
CA LEU A 357 20.10 13.12 12.06
C LEU A 357 20.20 14.43 11.29
#